data_AF-A0A4V3C794-F1
#
_entry.id   AF-A0A4V3C794-F1
#
_cell.length_a   1.000
_cell.length_b   1.000
_cell.length_c   1.000
_cell.angle_alpha   90.00
_cell.angle_beta   90.00
_cell.angle_gamma   90.00
#
_symmetry.space_group_name_H-M   'P 1'
#
loop_
_entity.id
_entity.type
_entity.pdbx_description
1 polymer ?
#
loop_
_entity_poly.entity_id
_entity_poly.type
_entity_poly.pdbx_seq_one_letter_code
_entity_poly.pdbx_strand_id
1 'polypeptide(L)'
;MTPSRPVPSGVADPLAPVREALLRAARAEADRVTAEARAERDRRLTAARDRAAVIQAEARKRGHDDAAAAGAADEAAAGRSSRQTVLRARRDAYRALEQQIRERASAWLAEPAVEAAVRARVAAALRPGASVIVTSGAVTGTLDDRQVEVTARGLTGEALRDLGTRIEEMWRT
;
A
#
# COMPACT_ATOMS: atom_id res chain seq x y z
N MET A 1 108.75 -25.58 -43.55
CA MET A 1 108.04 -24.41 -44.11
C MET A 1 107.23 -24.88 -45.31
N THR A 2 105.90 -24.90 -45.18
CA THR A 2 104.96 -25.04 -46.29
C THR A 2 103.78 -24.11 -45.93
N PRO A 3 103.41 -23.15 -46.79
CA PRO A 3 102.55 -22.03 -46.40
C PRO A 3 101.09 -22.46 -46.21
N SER A 4 100.48 -21.96 -45.14
CA SER A 4 99.05 -22.06 -44.86
C SER A 4 98.27 -21.30 -45.92
N ARG A 5 97.34 -21.98 -46.59
CA ARG A 5 96.51 -21.42 -47.66
C ARG A 5 95.33 -20.69 -47.02
N PRO A 6 95.10 -19.40 -47.32
CA PRO A 6 93.99 -18.65 -46.75
C PRO A 6 92.66 -19.24 -47.24
N VAL A 7 91.76 -19.55 -46.30
CA VAL A 7 90.39 -19.96 -46.61
C VAL A 7 89.65 -18.71 -47.10
N PRO A 8 89.06 -18.70 -48.31
CA PRO A 8 88.33 -17.55 -48.81
C PRO A 8 87.05 -17.34 -48.01
N SER A 9 87.04 -16.31 -47.17
CA SER A 9 85.85 -15.74 -46.54
C SER A 9 85.07 -14.96 -47.60
N GLY A 10 84.07 -15.61 -48.20
CA GLY A 10 83.17 -14.93 -49.14
C GLY A 10 82.41 -15.85 -50.09
N VAL A 11 81.48 -16.65 -49.56
CA VAL A 11 80.39 -17.18 -50.39
C VAL A 11 79.12 -16.47 -49.94
N ALA A 12 78.62 -15.56 -50.78
CA ALA A 12 77.34 -14.89 -50.55
C ALA A 12 76.22 -15.94 -50.51
N ASP A 13 75.40 -15.89 -49.46
CA ASP A 13 74.30 -16.84 -49.28
C ASP A 13 73.18 -16.55 -50.31
N PRO A 14 72.96 -17.42 -51.30
CA PRO A 14 72.00 -17.17 -52.38
C PRO A 14 70.54 -17.16 -51.90
N LEU A 15 70.25 -17.65 -50.68
CA LEU A 15 68.90 -17.69 -50.11
C LEU A 15 68.60 -16.47 -49.24
N ALA A 16 69.57 -15.60 -48.96
CA ALA A 16 69.36 -14.41 -48.16
C ALA A 16 68.20 -13.52 -48.68
N PRO A 17 68.07 -13.24 -50.00
CA PRO A 17 66.96 -12.43 -50.51
C PRO A 17 65.58 -13.07 -50.29
N VAL A 18 65.50 -14.40 -50.42
CA VAL A 18 64.26 -15.15 -50.21
C VAL A 18 63.85 -15.12 -48.74
N ARG A 19 64.80 -15.33 -47.82
CA ARG A 19 64.52 -15.24 -46.38
C ARG A 19 64.08 -13.85 -45.97
N GLU A 20 64.71 -12.80 -46.49
CA GLU A 20 64.26 -11.43 -46.23
C GLU A 20 62.85 -11.17 -46.76
N ALA A 21 62.53 -11.66 -47.97
CA ALA A 21 61.18 -11.52 -48.54
C ALA A 21 60.13 -12.25 -47.68
N LEU A 22 60.42 -13.46 -47.22
CA LEU A 22 59.53 -14.21 -46.32
C LEU A 22 59.36 -13.52 -44.96
N LEU A 23 60.44 -12.98 -44.38
CA LEU A 23 60.36 -12.22 -43.14
C LEU A 23 59.54 -10.93 -43.30
N ARG A 24 59.70 -10.22 -44.41
CA ARG A 24 58.87 -9.04 -44.72
C ARG A 24 57.39 -9.41 -44.86
N ALA A 25 57.09 -10.49 -45.59
CA ALA A 25 55.72 -10.97 -45.75
C ALA A 25 55.11 -11.41 -44.41
N ALA A 26 55.85 -12.16 -43.60
CA ALA A 26 55.40 -12.60 -42.27
C ALA A 26 55.15 -11.42 -41.32
N ARG A 27 55.99 -10.38 -41.35
CA ARG A 27 55.78 -9.16 -40.56
C ARG A 27 54.53 -8.40 -41.02
N ALA A 28 54.36 -8.21 -42.33
CA ALA A 28 53.18 -7.55 -42.88
C ALA A 28 51.88 -8.30 -42.52
N GLU A 29 51.91 -9.63 -42.55
CA GLU A 29 50.76 -10.45 -42.17
C GLU A 29 50.47 -10.37 -40.66
N ALA A 30 51.50 -10.39 -39.81
CA ALA A 30 51.35 -10.22 -38.36
C ALA A 30 50.77 -8.83 -38.01
N ASP A 31 51.22 -7.78 -38.70
CA ASP A 31 50.68 -6.43 -38.54
C ASP A 31 49.21 -6.35 -38.97
N ARG A 32 48.85 -6.99 -40.09
CA ARG A 32 47.45 -7.08 -40.56
C ARG A 32 46.55 -7.77 -39.54
N VAL A 33 46.94 -8.96 -39.06
CA VAL A 33 46.17 -9.71 -38.05
C VAL A 33 46.04 -8.92 -36.74
N THR A 34 47.10 -8.23 -36.33
CA THR A 34 47.08 -7.39 -35.11
C THR A 34 46.14 -6.20 -35.26
N ALA A 35 46.13 -5.54 -36.43
CA ALA A 35 45.22 -4.44 -36.72
C ALA A 35 43.76 -4.90 -36.72
N GLU A 36 43.47 -6.05 -37.34
CA GLU A 36 42.13 -6.65 -37.36
C GLU A 36 41.66 -7.03 -35.95
N ALA A 37 42.52 -7.66 -35.15
CA ALA A 37 42.19 -8.02 -33.77
C ALA A 37 41.90 -6.79 -32.90
N ARG A 38 42.67 -5.69 -33.09
CA ARG A 38 42.41 -4.42 -32.40
C ARG A 38 41.08 -3.80 -32.82
N ALA A 39 40.80 -3.77 -34.12
CA ALA A 39 39.54 -3.26 -34.64
C ALA A 39 38.33 -4.06 -34.11
N GLU A 40 38.44 -5.39 -34.09
CA GLU A 40 37.39 -6.28 -33.58
C GLU A 40 37.20 -6.11 -32.06
N ARG A 41 38.28 -6.01 -31.29
CA ARG A 41 38.22 -5.67 -29.86
C ARG A 41 37.46 -4.36 -29.63
N ASP A 42 37.78 -3.33 -30.39
CA ASP A 42 37.19 -2.00 -30.21
C ASP A 42 35.69 -2.01 -30.58
N ARG A 43 35.31 -2.72 -31.66
CA ARG A 43 33.89 -2.95 -32.00
C ARG A 43 33.13 -3.66 -30.89
N ARG A 44 33.69 -4.74 -30.33
CA ARG A 44 33.06 -5.49 -29.23
C ARG A 44 32.91 -4.64 -27.98
N LEU A 45 33.91 -3.82 -27.67
CA LEU A 45 33.89 -2.96 -26.50
C LEU A 45 32.84 -1.84 -26.65
N THR A 46 32.74 -1.22 -27.84
CA THR A 46 31.68 -0.25 -28.13
C THR A 46 30.31 -0.91 -28.03
N ALA A 47 30.08 -2.06 -28.67
CA ALA A 47 28.81 -2.78 -28.58
C ALA A 47 28.45 -3.19 -27.14
N ALA A 48 29.43 -3.57 -26.33
CA ALA A 48 29.21 -3.89 -24.92
C ALA A 48 28.81 -2.65 -24.10
N ARG A 49 29.44 -1.50 -24.35
CA ARG A 49 29.09 -0.23 -23.71
C ARG A 49 27.70 0.24 -24.09
N ASP A 50 27.34 0.13 -25.37
CA ASP A 50 26.00 0.51 -25.84
C ASP A 50 24.92 -0.37 -25.19
N ARG A 51 25.14 -1.68 -25.14
CA ARG A 51 24.23 -2.60 -24.44
C ARG A 51 24.12 -2.28 -22.95
N ALA A 52 25.24 -1.99 -22.29
CA ALA A 52 25.24 -1.62 -20.87
C ALA A 52 24.45 -0.31 -20.63
N ALA A 53 24.59 0.68 -21.52
CA ALA A 53 23.84 1.93 -21.45
C ALA A 53 22.33 1.70 -21.61
N VAL A 54 21.92 0.85 -22.57
CA VAL A 54 20.51 0.48 -22.75
C VAL A 54 19.96 -0.21 -21.50
N ILE A 55 20.66 -1.23 -20.99
CA ILE A 55 20.25 -1.96 -19.77
C ILE A 55 20.10 -0.99 -18.59
N GLN A 56 21.05 -0.07 -18.42
CA GLN A 56 21.00 0.91 -17.34
C GLN A 56 19.81 1.88 -17.49
N ALA A 57 19.52 2.34 -18.71
CA ALA A 57 18.36 3.20 -18.97
C ALA A 57 17.04 2.48 -18.68
N GLU A 58 16.90 1.22 -19.12
CA GLU A 58 15.73 0.39 -18.83
C GLU A 58 15.58 0.08 -17.34
N ALA A 59 16.68 -0.19 -16.64
CA ALA A 59 16.67 -0.42 -15.20
C ALA A 59 16.25 0.84 -14.44
N ARG A 60 16.73 2.03 -14.84
CA ARG A 60 16.30 3.31 -14.26
C ARG A 60 14.82 3.55 -14.48
N LYS A 61 14.33 3.36 -15.71
CA LYS A 61 12.92 3.54 -16.03
C LYS A 61 12.03 2.61 -15.18
N ARG A 62 12.34 1.31 -15.15
CA ARG A 62 11.61 0.34 -14.33
C ARG A 62 11.66 0.69 -12.85
N GLY A 63 12.83 1.07 -12.34
CA GLY A 63 12.98 1.50 -10.95
C GLY A 63 12.13 2.73 -10.59
N HIS A 64 11.98 3.69 -11.51
CA HIS A 64 11.09 4.84 -11.31
C HIS A 64 9.62 4.42 -11.32
N ASP A 65 9.21 3.57 -12.27
CA ASP A 65 7.84 3.08 -12.38
C ASP A 65 7.46 2.25 -11.12
N ASP A 66 8.35 1.37 -10.67
CA ASP A 66 8.18 0.54 -9.47
C ASP A 66 8.10 1.40 -8.20
N ALA A 67 8.98 2.39 -8.07
CA ALA A 67 8.97 3.31 -6.93
C ALA A 67 7.69 4.16 -6.87
N ALA A 68 7.19 4.63 -8.03
CA ALA A 68 5.93 5.35 -8.11
C ALA A 68 4.74 4.47 -7.72
N ALA A 69 4.71 3.22 -8.18
CA ALA A 69 3.67 2.25 -7.81
C ALA A 69 3.69 1.93 -6.31
N ALA A 70 4.87 1.71 -5.73
CA ALA A 70 5.04 1.49 -4.30
C ALA A 70 4.58 2.69 -3.47
N GLY A 71 4.99 3.91 -3.86
CA GLY A 71 4.56 5.14 -3.19
C GLY A 71 3.04 5.33 -3.19
N ALA A 72 2.39 5.10 -4.34
CA ALA A 72 0.93 5.18 -4.43
C ALA A 72 0.22 4.12 -3.56
N ALA A 73 0.79 2.92 -3.45
CA ALA A 73 0.26 1.87 -2.59
C ALA A 73 0.37 2.23 -1.10
N ASP A 74 1.51 2.80 -0.69
CA ASP A 74 1.77 3.26 0.68
C ASP A 74 0.85 4.42 1.07
N GLU A 75 0.69 5.43 0.19
CA GLU A 75 -0.26 6.53 0.41
C GLU A 75 -1.69 6.03 0.58
N ALA A 76 -2.12 5.10 -0.28
CA ALA A 76 -3.44 4.50 -0.17
C ALA A 76 -3.62 3.69 1.13
N ALA A 77 -2.58 2.96 1.57
CA ALA A 77 -2.59 2.24 2.84
C ALA A 77 -2.67 3.18 4.04
N ALA A 78 -1.87 4.26 4.04
CA ALA A 78 -1.91 5.30 5.06
C ALA A 78 -3.29 5.97 5.13
N GLY A 79 -3.88 6.31 3.97
CA GLY A 79 -5.22 6.86 3.87
C GLY A 79 -6.29 5.93 4.46
N ARG A 80 -6.24 4.62 4.14
CA ARG A 80 -7.15 3.62 4.72
C ARG A 80 -6.99 3.50 6.24
N SER A 81 -5.76 3.45 6.74
CA SER A 81 -5.45 3.36 8.18
C SER A 81 -5.96 4.58 8.95
N SER A 82 -5.73 5.78 8.40
CA SER A 82 -6.24 7.03 8.97
C SER A 82 -7.77 7.04 9.04
N ARG A 83 -8.44 6.69 7.93
CA ARG A 83 -9.91 6.60 7.90
C ARG A 83 -10.45 5.57 8.88
N GLN A 84 -9.82 4.40 9.00
CA GLN A 84 -10.21 3.38 9.96
C GLN A 84 -10.08 3.88 11.40
N THR A 85 -9.00 4.61 11.71
CA THR A 85 -8.77 5.21 13.03
C THR A 85 -9.86 6.23 13.37
N VAL A 86 -10.19 7.13 12.44
CA VAL A 86 -11.26 8.12 12.63
C VAL A 86 -12.61 7.45 12.80
N LEU A 87 -12.96 6.46 11.96
CA LEU A 87 -14.23 5.74 12.08
C LEU A 87 -14.33 4.96 13.38
N ARG A 88 -13.23 4.35 13.84
CA ARG A 88 -13.18 3.69 15.16
C ARG A 88 -13.43 4.70 16.27
N ALA A 89 -12.69 5.82 16.28
CA ALA A 89 -12.86 6.87 17.28
C ALA A 89 -14.30 7.42 17.30
N ARG A 90 -14.90 7.66 16.14
CA ARG A 90 -16.31 8.09 16.03
C ARG A 90 -17.28 7.07 16.60
N ARG A 91 -17.10 5.78 16.27
CA ARG A 91 -17.93 4.70 16.82
C ARG A 91 -17.79 4.58 18.32
N ASP A 92 -16.58 4.71 18.84
CA ASP A 92 -16.32 4.61 20.28
C ASP A 92 -16.92 5.81 21.02
N ALA A 93 -16.80 7.02 20.46
CA ALA A 93 -17.45 8.22 20.99
C ALA A 93 -18.99 8.09 20.98
N TYR A 94 -19.56 7.58 19.88
CA TYR A 94 -21.01 7.34 19.79
C TYR A 94 -21.48 6.32 20.84
N ARG A 95 -20.76 5.21 21.01
CA ARG A 95 -21.08 4.20 22.04
C ARG A 95 -20.99 4.76 23.45
N ALA A 96 -19.97 5.58 23.72
CA ALA A 96 -19.81 6.24 25.02
C ALA A 96 -20.98 7.20 25.29
N LEU A 97 -21.39 7.99 24.29
CA LEU A 97 -22.55 8.87 24.40
C LEU A 97 -23.85 8.08 24.62
N GLU A 98 -24.08 7.03 23.83
CA GLU A 98 -25.26 6.16 23.97
C GLU A 98 -25.33 5.54 25.37
N GLN A 99 -24.18 5.08 25.90
CA GLN A 99 -24.09 4.55 27.25
C GLN A 99 -24.45 5.61 28.30
N GLN A 100 -23.88 6.81 28.22
CA GLN A 100 -24.18 7.91 29.16
C GLN A 100 -25.66 8.32 29.12
N ILE A 101 -26.25 8.40 27.94
CA ILE A 101 -27.68 8.73 27.80
C ILE A 101 -28.53 7.60 28.42
N ARG A 102 -28.19 6.33 28.15
CA ARG A 102 -28.92 5.19 28.69
C ARG A 102 -28.85 5.13 30.21
N GLU A 103 -27.69 5.38 30.80
CA GLU A 103 -27.51 5.45 32.25
C GLU A 103 -28.37 6.58 32.85
N ARG A 104 -28.37 7.76 32.25
CA ARG A 104 -29.22 8.88 32.68
C ARG A 104 -30.70 8.58 32.52
N ALA A 105 -31.12 7.99 31.41
CA ALA A 105 -32.51 7.61 31.17
C ALA A 105 -32.97 6.52 32.16
N SER A 106 -32.09 5.59 32.50
CA SER A 106 -32.36 4.57 33.52
C SER A 106 -32.51 5.19 34.90
N ALA A 107 -31.63 6.12 35.28
CA ALA A 107 -31.72 6.84 36.55
C ALA A 107 -33.01 7.67 36.63
N TRP A 108 -33.35 8.37 35.55
CA TRP A 108 -34.57 9.16 35.45
C TRP A 108 -35.84 8.30 35.52
N LEU A 109 -35.89 7.15 34.84
CA LEU A 109 -37.01 6.21 34.93
C LEU A 109 -37.19 5.59 36.31
N ALA A 110 -36.13 5.50 37.11
CA ALA A 110 -36.17 5.04 38.49
C ALA A 110 -36.70 6.10 39.47
N GLU A 111 -36.86 7.36 39.04
CA GLU A 111 -37.47 8.39 39.88
C GLU A 111 -38.97 8.09 40.06
N PRO A 112 -39.49 8.02 41.30
CA PRO A 112 -40.87 7.58 41.54
C PRO A 112 -41.95 8.36 40.81
N ALA A 113 -41.78 9.69 40.67
CA ALA A 113 -42.71 10.55 39.96
C ALA A 113 -42.73 10.25 38.45
N VAL A 114 -41.56 9.97 37.86
CA VAL A 114 -41.41 9.62 36.44
C VAL A 114 -41.99 8.24 36.19
N GLU A 115 -41.65 7.26 37.03
CA GLU A 115 -42.18 5.90 36.93
C GLU A 115 -43.72 5.91 36.97
N ALA A 116 -44.32 6.64 37.91
CA ALA A 116 -45.77 6.76 38.03
C ALA A 116 -46.40 7.39 36.78
N ALA A 117 -45.79 8.44 36.23
CA ALA A 117 -46.26 9.10 35.02
C ALA A 117 -46.15 8.18 33.79
N VAL A 118 -45.04 7.46 33.63
CA VAL A 118 -44.84 6.49 32.54
C VAL A 118 -45.81 5.33 32.66
N ARG A 119 -46.00 4.78 33.87
CA ARG A 119 -46.99 3.74 34.15
C ARG A 119 -48.39 4.17 33.75
N ALA A 120 -48.81 5.37 34.13
CA ALA A 120 -50.11 5.93 33.75
C ALA A 120 -50.23 6.09 32.23
N ARG A 121 -49.16 6.52 31.55
CA ARG A 121 -49.13 6.67 30.09
C ARG A 121 -49.24 5.32 29.37
N VAL A 122 -48.53 4.30 29.84
CA VAL A 122 -48.59 2.93 29.31
C VAL A 122 -50.00 2.35 29.53
N ALA A 123 -50.56 2.52 30.72
CA ALA A 123 -51.91 2.08 31.05
C ALA A 123 -53.01 2.83 30.28
N ALA A 124 -52.75 4.07 29.82
CA ALA A 124 -53.67 4.82 28.98
C ALA A 124 -53.54 4.48 27.48
N ALA A 125 -52.34 4.11 27.04
CA ALA A 125 -52.09 3.63 25.68
C ALA A 125 -52.72 2.25 25.45
N LEU A 126 -52.75 1.41 26.49
CA LEU A 126 -53.51 0.17 26.54
C LEU A 126 -54.91 0.47 27.07
N ARG A 127 -55.94 -0.26 26.62
CA ARG A 127 -57.30 -0.02 27.10
C ARG A 127 -57.43 -0.40 28.59
N PRO A 128 -58.50 0.04 29.30
CA PRO A 128 -58.76 -0.41 30.66
C PRO A 128 -58.74 -1.94 30.76
N GLY A 129 -58.05 -2.48 31.78
CA GLY A 129 -57.84 -3.92 31.96
C GLY A 129 -56.43 -4.42 31.64
N ALA A 130 -55.54 -3.54 31.14
CA ALA A 130 -54.15 -3.87 30.88
C ALA A 130 -53.36 -4.16 32.17
N SER A 131 -52.51 -5.19 32.13
CA SER A 131 -51.53 -5.46 33.18
C SER A 131 -50.28 -4.63 32.94
N VAL A 132 -49.76 -3.96 33.97
CA VAL A 132 -48.51 -3.18 33.87
C VAL A 132 -47.51 -3.70 34.89
N ILE A 133 -46.36 -4.12 34.38
CA ILE A 133 -45.22 -4.60 35.16
C ILE A 133 -44.14 -3.53 35.10
N VAL A 134 -43.63 -3.15 36.27
CA VAL A 134 -42.47 -2.27 36.38
C VAL A 134 -41.27 -3.09 36.82
N THR A 135 -40.16 -2.94 36.11
CA THR A 135 -38.85 -3.50 36.48
C THR A 135 -37.82 -2.38 36.51
N SER A 136 -36.62 -2.66 37.02
CA SER A 136 -35.55 -1.67 37.04
C SER A 136 -35.20 -1.21 35.61
N GLY A 137 -35.57 0.03 35.27
CA GLY A 137 -35.30 0.65 33.98
C GLY A 137 -36.29 0.33 32.85
N ALA A 138 -37.42 -0.33 33.15
CA ALA A 138 -38.46 -0.61 32.16
C ALA A 138 -39.89 -0.63 32.75
N VAL A 139 -40.85 -0.16 31.95
CA VAL A 139 -42.29 -0.26 32.22
C VAL A 139 -42.93 -0.97 31.04
N THR A 140 -43.48 -2.16 31.28
CA THR A 140 -44.11 -2.99 30.25
C THR A 140 -45.58 -3.15 30.57
N GLY A 141 -46.44 -2.77 29.64
CA GLY A 141 -47.87 -3.02 29.68
C GLY A 141 -48.27 -4.09 28.67
N THR A 142 -49.19 -4.98 29.05
CA THR A 142 -49.77 -6.01 28.18
C THR A 142 -51.29 -6.04 28.30
N LEU A 143 -51.97 -6.26 27.17
CA LEU A 143 -53.42 -6.49 27.08
C LEU A 143 -53.70 -7.36 25.85
N ASP A 144 -54.21 -8.57 26.05
CA ASP A 144 -54.47 -9.57 25.00
C ASP A 144 -53.24 -9.77 24.08
N ASP A 145 -53.34 -9.35 22.82
CA ASP A 145 -52.31 -9.42 21.78
C ASP A 145 -51.45 -8.15 21.69
N ARG A 146 -51.64 -7.17 22.59
CA ARG A 146 -50.96 -5.88 22.58
C ARG A 146 -49.95 -5.77 23.70
N GLN A 147 -48.78 -5.22 23.38
CA GLN A 147 -47.73 -4.91 24.33
C GLN A 147 -47.18 -3.52 24.05
N VAL A 148 -47.01 -2.73 25.12
CA VAL A 148 -46.29 -1.45 25.09
C VAL A 148 -45.15 -1.54 26.07
N GLU A 149 -43.94 -1.25 25.62
CA GLU A 149 -42.74 -1.30 26.45
C GLU A 149 -42.03 0.05 26.40
N VAL A 150 -41.78 0.61 27.57
CA VAL A 150 -40.99 1.82 27.73
C VAL A 150 -39.72 1.45 28.50
N THR A 151 -38.61 1.38 27.79
CA THR A 151 -37.29 1.11 28.39
C THR A 151 -36.35 2.29 28.23
N ALA A 152 -35.36 2.40 29.12
CA ALA A 152 -34.26 3.34 28.96
C ALA A 152 -33.59 3.22 27.58
N ARG A 153 -33.46 1.99 27.06
CA ARG A 153 -32.91 1.71 25.73
C ARG A 153 -33.80 2.25 24.61
N GLY A 154 -35.12 2.03 24.69
CA GLY A 154 -36.09 2.52 23.71
C GLY A 154 -36.11 4.05 23.65
N LEU A 155 -36.17 4.70 24.82
CA LEU A 155 -36.13 6.16 24.93
C LEU A 155 -34.83 6.75 24.40
N THR A 156 -33.68 6.14 24.74
CA THR A 156 -32.37 6.55 24.23
C THR A 156 -32.29 6.43 22.71
N GLY A 157 -32.77 5.31 22.16
CA GLY A 157 -32.76 5.07 20.71
C GLY A 157 -33.63 6.06 19.95
N GLU A 158 -34.81 6.40 20.49
CA GLU A 158 -35.70 7.40 19.88
C GLU A 158 -35.08 8.80 19.91
N ALA A 159 -34.55 9.21 21.06
CA ALA A 159 -33.91 10.52 21.23
C ALA A 159 -32.68 10.68 20.31
N LEU A 160 -31.86 9.64 20.18
CA LEU A 160 -30.71 9.65 19.25
C LEU A 160 -31.14 9.71 17.79
N ARG A 161 -32.25 9.07 17.43
CA ARG A 161 -32.79 9.13 16.06
C ARG A 161 -33.30 10.53 15.72
N ASP A 162 -34.09 11.13 16.61
CA ASP A 162 -34.59 12.51 16.45
C ASP A 162 -33.43 13.53 16.36
N LEU A 163 -32.43 13.40 17.24
CA LEU A 163 -31.23 14.25 17.17
C LEU A 163 -30.46 14.04 15.86
N GLY A 164 -30.34 12.81 15.39
CA GLY A 164 -29.72 12.47 14.11
C GLY A 164 -30.39 13.19 12.94
N THR A 165 -31.72 13.09 12.85
CA THR A 165 -32.51 13.79 11.82
C THR A 165 -32.28 15.30 11.85
N ARG A 166 -32.30 15.93 13.03
CA ARG A 166 -32.07 17.37 13.16
C ARG A 166 -30.67 17.81 12.74
N ILE A 167 -29.64 17.03 13.07
CA ILE A 167 -28.27 17.32 12.64
C ILE A 167 -28.14 17.20 11.11
N GLU A 168 -28.75 16.18 10.51
CA GLU A 168 -28.77 16.04 9.05
C GLU A 168 -29.47 17.21 8.36
N GLU A 169 -30.58 17.70 8.91
CA GLU A 169 -31.28 18.88 8.42
C GLU A 169 -30.43 20.15 8.52
N MET A 170 -29.75 20.36 9.66
CA MET A 170 -28.83 21.50 9.85
C MET A 170 -27.66 21.52 8.85
N TRP A 171 -27.20 20.37 8.38
CA TRP A 171 -26.11 20.28 7.40
C TRP A 171 -26.57 20.45 5.95
N ARG A 172 -27.89 20.43 5.69
CA ARG A 172 -28.45 20.66 4.35
C ARG A 172 -28.77 22.13 4.07
N THR A 173 -28.84 22.97 5.11
CA THR A 173 -29.02 24.43 5.04
C THR A 173 -27.70 25.17 5.07
#